data_AF-A0A124JY99-F1
#
_entry.id   AF-A0A124JY99-F1
#
_cell.length_a   1.000
_cell.length_b   1.000
_cell.length_c   1.000
_cell.angle_alpha   90.00
_cell.angle_beta   90.00
_cell.angle_gamma   90.00
#
_symmetry.space_group_name_H-M   'P 1'
#
loop_
_entity.id
_entity.type
_entity.pdbx_description
1 polymer ?
#
loop_
_entity_poly.entity_id
_entity_poly.type
_entity_poly.pdbx_seq_one_letter_code
_entity_poly.pdbx_strand_id
1 'polypeptide(L)'
;MEALTQCWYTRMHRPERARHRESDGSVTSTCRYCRRPLVSWDRVNWSLSNGLDVSHLAEITSGRTLTLIDTLDDLIIRRFPVRHLGSEAEVDALKQELRAEYALDEPGSTLVLRDSAQPRGRRRAKAPPDLPPGITPNVTDLPSDPA
;
A
#
# COMPACT_ATOMS: atom_id res chain seq x y z
N MET A 1 22.79 -16.90 26.68
CA MET A 1 23.25 -16.73 25.29
C MET A 1 22.00 -16.49 24.46
N GLU A 2 21.69 -15.23 24.16
CA GLU A 2 20.51 -14.90 23.34
C GLU A 2 20.78 -15.40 21.93
N ALA A 3 19.99 -16.38 21.47
CA ALA A 3 20.07 -16.83 20.09
C ALA A 3 19.73 -15.66 19.17
N LEU A 4 20.52 -15.48 18.10
CA LEU A 4 20.25 -14.48 17.09
C LEU A 4 18.84 -14.72 16.52
N THR A 5 18.00 -13.71 16.62
CA THR A 5 16.61 -13.78 16.18
C THR A 5 16.54 -13.85 14.65
N GLN A 6 15.49 -14.45 14.08
CA GLN A 6 15.40 -14.68 12.62
C GLN A 6 15.61 -13.42 11.78
N CYS A 7 15.18 -12.24 12.25
CA CYS A 7 15.40 -10.97 11.55
C CYS A 7 16.88 -10.58 11.42
N TRP A 8 17.76 -11.11 12.27
CA TRP A 8 19.21 -10.87 12.15
C TRP A 8 19.78 -11.57 10.91
N TYR A 9 19.38 -12.82 10.67
CA TYR A 9 19.83 -13.59 9.50
C TYR A 9 19.25 -13.05 8.20
N THR A 10 17.96 -12.73 8.18
CA THR A 10 17.29 -12.23 6.97
C THR A 10 17.54 -10.74 6.71
N ARG A 11 18.07 -10.02 7.70
CA ARG A 11 18.11 -8.55 7.76
C ARG A 11 16.74 -7.89 7.55
N MET A 12 15.66 -8.65 7.71
CA MET A 12 14.29 -8.20 7.47
C MET A 12 13.45 -8.30 8.73
N HIS A 13 12.91 -7.16 9.17
CA HIS A 13 11.94 -7.11 10.25
C HIS A 13 10.51 -7.30 9.69
N ARG A 14 9.77 -8.23 10.29
CA ARG A 14 8.37 -8.50 9.91
C ARG A 14 7.42 -8.08 11.05
N PRO A 15 6.37 -7.28 10.77
CA PRO A 15 5.41 -6.87 11.79
C PRO A 15 4.58 -8.07 12.28
N GLU A 16 4.09 -7.95 13.50
CA GLU A 16 3.02 -8.79 14.02
C GLU A 16 1.66 -8.46 13.37
N ARG A 17 0.63 -9.26 13.67
CA ARG A 17 -0.73 -8.99 13.21
C ARG A 17 -1.31 -7.73 13.86
N ALA A 18 -0.94 -7.46 15.12
CA ALA A 18 -1.33 -6.25 15.81
C ALA A 18 -0.63 -5.03 15.20
N ARG A 19 -1.42 -4.04 14.79
CA ARG A 19 -0.95 -2.80 14.17
C ARG A 19 -1.78 -1.65 14.72
N HIS A 20 -1.11 -0.54 15.05
CA HIS A 20 -1.75 0.67 15.52
C HIS A 20 -1.56 1.77 14.48
N ARG A 21 -2.58 2.60 14.24
CA ARG A 21 -2.50 3.71 13.30
C ARG A 21 -2.33 4.99 14.09
N GLU A 22 -1.28 5.72 13.75
CA GLU A 22 -0.92 6.96 14.41
C GLU A 22 -1.60 8.15 13.72
N SER A 23 -1.61 9.28 14.43
CA SER A 23 -2.20 10.54 13.96
C SER A 23 -1.48 11.15 12.75
N ASP A 24 -0.18 10.87 12.60
CA ASP A 24 0.67 11.30 11.48
C ASP A 24 0.47 10.47 10.21
N GLY A 25 -0.46 9.50 10.24
CA GLY A 25 -0.75 8.60 9.14
C GLY A 25 0.12 7.34 9.09
N SER A 26 1.15 7.24 9.94
CA SER A 26 1.98 6.06 10.08
C SER A 26 1.23 4.90 10.74
N VAL A 27 1.78 3.70 10.59
CA VAL A 27 1.30 2.49 11.24
C VAL A 27 2.45 1.88 12.01
N THR A 28 2.25 1.69 13.31
CA THR A 28 3.22 1.09 14.22
C THR A 28 2.87 -0.37 14.53
N SER A 29 3.89 -1.18 14.77
CA SER A 29 3.76 -2.60 15.16
C SER A 29 5.05 -3.04 15.89
N THR A 30 5.15 -4.31 16.28
CA THR A 30 6.38 -4.91 16.81
C THR A 30 6.89 -5.98 15.85
N CYS A 31 8.20 -6.16 15.79
CA CYS A 31 8.80 -7.24 15.03
C CYS A 31 8.47 -8.59 15.67
N ARG A 32 7.91 -9.52 14.90
CA ARG A 32 7.57 -10.86 15.41
C ARG A 32 8.76 -11.68 15.91
N TYR A 33 9.99 -11.30 15.56
CA TYR A 33 11.21 -12.05 15.88
C TYR A 33 12.00 -11.43 17.04
N CYS A 34 12.35 -10.14 16.94
CA CYS A 34 13.14 -9.45 17.97
C CYS A 34 12.30 -8.55 18.88
N ARG A 35 10.98 -8.46 18.68
CA ARG A 35 10.02 -7.65 19.44
C ARG A 35 10.31 -6.14 19.47
N ARG A 36 11.31 -5.67 18.73
CA ARG A 36 11.60 -4.24 18.57
C ARG A 36 10.43 -3.54 17.84
N PRO A 37 10.12 -2.28 18.19
CA PRO A 37 9.02 -1.57 17.55
C PRO A 37 9.37 -1.16 16.11
N LEU A 38 8.38 -1.26 15.24
CA LEU A 38 8.44 -1.01 13.81
C LEU A 38 7.43 0.07 13.42
N VAL A 39 7.72 0.78 12.34
CA VAL A 39 6.86 1.81 11.75
C VAL A 39 6.80 1.64 10.23
N SER A 40 5.68 2.04 9.64
CA SER A 40 5.44 1.99 8.20
C SER A 40 4.46 3.08 7.78
N TRP A 41 4.71 3.74 6.64
CA TRP A 41 3.80 4.75 6.05
C TRP A 41 2.99 4.22 4.87
N ASP A 42 3.42 3.11 4.26
CA ASP A 42 2.76 2.46 3.12
C ASP A 42 2.15 1.08 3.47
N ARG A 43 2.36 0.61 4.70
CA ARG A 43 1.97 -0.71 5.25
C ARG A 43 2.69 -1.91 4.63
N VAL A 44 3.59 -1.67 3.69
CA VAL A 44 4.34 -2.69 2.95
C VAL A 44 5.79 -2.74 3.45
N ASN A 45 6.46 -1.60 3.54
CA ASN A 45 7.83 -1.49 4.02
C ASN A 45 7.82 -1.12 5.50
N TRP A 46 8.56 -1.88 6.30
CA TRP A 46 8.60 -1.73 7.76
C TRP A 46 10.02 -1.43 8.20
N SER A 47 10.19 -0.30 8.87
CA SER A 47 11.46 0.18 9.40
C SER A 47 11.45 0.07 10.92
N LEU A 48 12.63 -0.04 11.55
CA LEU A 48 12.74 0.08 13.00
C LEU A 48 12.35 1.49 13.43
N SER A 49 11.42 1.59 14.38
CA SER A 49 10.89 2.87 14.90
C SER A 49 11.96 3.78 15.51
N ASN A 50 13.04 3.20 16.03
CA ASN A 50 14.18 3.92 16.58
C ASN A 50 15.33 4.10 15.57
N GLY A 51 15.12 3.74 14.31
CA GLY A 51 16.06 3.93 13.21
C GLY A 51 15.66 5.10 12.31
N LEU A 52 16.59 5.52 11.46
CA LEU A 52 16.32 6.49 10.40
C LEU A 52 15.66 5.77 9.22
N ASP A 53 14.40 6.10 8.91
CA ASP A 53 13.78 5.65 7.66
C ASP A 53 14.21 6.56 6.52
N VAL A 54 15.29 6.17 5.83
CA VAL A 54 15.86 6.95 4.72
C VAL A 54 14.89 7.08 3.55
N SER A 55 14.03 6.09 3.32
CA SER A 55 13.04 6.13 2.24
C SER A 55 11.96 7.16 2.54
N HIS A 56 11.40 7.14 3.75
CA HIS A 56 10.42 8.13 4.17
C HIS A 56 11.03 9.54 4.29
N LEU A 57 12.27 9.66 4.78
CA LEU A 57 12.99 10.94 4.79
C LEU A 57 13.19 11.49 3.37
N ALA A 58 13.52 10.64 2.41
CA ALA A 58 13.63 11.01 1.01
C ALA A 58 12.28 11.46 0.44
N GLU A 59 11.18 10.80 0.80
CA GLU A 59 9.82 11.23 0.43
C GLU A 59 9.44 12.59 1.03
N ILE A 60 9.72 12.83 2.32
CA ILE A 60 9.44 14.13 2.95
C ILE A 60 10.25 15.25 2.29
N THR A 61 11.53 15.01 2.00
CA THR A 61 12.45 16.02 1.46
C THR A 61 12.30 16.23 -0.05
N SER A 62 11.92 15.18 -0.80
CA SER A 62 11.84 15.20 -2.26
C SER A 62 10.42 15.32 -2.80
N GLY A 63 9.40 15.11 -1.96
CA GLY A 63 7.99 15.05 -2.35
C GLY A 63 7.61 13.68 -2.93
N ARG A 64 6.54 13.65 -3.75
CA ARG A 64 6.08 12.43 -4.43
C ARG A 64 7.19 11.87 -5.34
N THR A 65 7.38 10.56 -5.30
CA THR A 65 8.38 9.84 -6.10
C THR A 65 7.78 8.58 -6.71
N LEU A 66 8.22 8.24 -7.91
CA LEU A 66 8.07 6.89 -8.47
C LEU A 66 9.35 6.11 -8.16
N THR A 67 9.23 4.90 -7.62
CA THR A 67 10.36 4.06 -7.23
C THR A 67 10.35 2.77 -8.05
N LEU A 68 11.44 2.52 -8.76
CA LEU A 68 11.69 1.27 -9.46
C LEU A 68 12.36 0.30 -8.49
N ILE A 69 11.72 -0.84 -8.26
CA ILE A 69 12.13 -1.87 -7.30
C ILE A 69 12.31 -3.18 -8.05
N ASP A 70 13.43 -3.85 -7.84
CA ASP A 70 13.57 -5.27 -8.18
C ASP A 70 13.01 -6.11 -7.04
N THR A 71 11.93 -6.84 -7.32
CA THR A 71 11.24 -7.67 -6.33
C THR A 71 11.94 -8.99 -6.05
N LEU A 72 12.90 -9.42 -6.89
CA LEU A 72 13.68 -10.63 -6.65
C LEU A 72 14.65 -10.43 -5.48
N ASP A 73 15.36 -9.30 -5.50
CA ASP A 73 16.39 -8.96 -4.53
C ASP A 73 15.92 -7.92 -3.48
N ASP A 74 14.65 -7.51 -3.54
CA ASP A 74 14.04 -6.44 -2.72
C ASP A 74 14.90 -5.15 -2.75
N LEU A 75 15.40 -4.82 -3.94
CA LEU A 75 16.38 -3.75 -4.16
C LEU A 75 15.74 -2.55 -4.85
N ILE A 76 15.98 -1.35 -4.33
CA ILE A 76 15.58 -0.12 -5.00
C ILE A 76 16.61 0.21 -6.08
N ILE A 77 16.19 0.10 -7.33
CA ILE A 77 17.03 0.39 -8.50
C ILE A 77 17.13 1.89 -8.72
N ARG A 78 16.00 2.61 -8.68
CA ARG A 78 15.96 4.05 -8.96
C ARG A 78 14.75 4.74 -8.34
N ARG A 79 14.91 6.01 -8.01
CA ARG A 79 13.83 6.92 -7.61
C ARG A 79 13.72 8.08 -8.58
N PHE A 80 12.50 8.38 -9.01
CA PHE A 80 12.16 9.47 -9.91
C PHE A 80 11.33 10.50 -9.14
N PRO A 81 11.88 11.67 -8.80
CA PRO A 81 11.11 12.73 -8.15
C PRO A 81 10.12 13.33 -9.14
N VAL A 82 8.82 13.30 -8.83
CA VAL A 82 7.75 13.78 -9.72
C VAL A 82 7.13 15.10 -9.28
N ARG A 83 7.74 15.79 -8.30
CA ARG A 83 7.29 17.12 -7.82
C ARG A 83 7.21 18.20 -8.92
N HIS A 84 7.91 18.00 -10.02
CA HIS A 84 7.96 18.93 -11.15
C HIS A 84 6.78 18.72 -12.13
N LEU A 85 6.04 17.61 -11.99
CA LEU A 85 4.84 17.33 -12.76
C LEU A 85 3.64 17.97 -12.05
N GLY A 86 2.86 18.73 -12.80
CA GLY A 86 1.74 19.53 -12.30
C GLY A 86 0.41 18.77 -12.24
N SER A 87 0.31 17.59 -12.86
CA SER A 87 -0.94 16.81 -12.92
C SER A 87 -0.76 15.30 -12.79
N GLU A 88 -1.81 14.60 -12.37
CA GLU A 88 -1.84 13.12 -12.37
C GLU A 88 -1.66 12.54 -13.77
N ALA A 89 -2.16 13.22 -14.81
CA ALA A 89 -2.03 12.77 -16.19
C ALA A 89 -0.57 12.75 -16.64
N GLU A 90 0.22 13.76 -16.26
CA GLU A 90 1.66 13.80 -16.52
C GLU A 90 2.41 12.70 -15.74
N VAL A 91 2.01 12.44 -14.49
CA VAL A 91 2.58 11.34 -13.71
C VAL A 91 2.26 9.99 -14.34
N ASP A 92 1.04 9.79 -14.82
CA ASP A 92 0.64 8.55 -15.48
C ASP A 92 1.31 8.37 -16.85
N ALA A 93 1.53 9.45 -17.61
CA ALA A 93 2.37 9.42 -18.81
C ALA A 93 3.80 8.98 -18.49
N LEU A 94 4.43 9.58 -17.47
CA LEU A 94 5.77 9.18 -17.03
C LEU A 94 5.79 7.72 -16.56
N LYS A 95 4.74 7.23 -15.87
CA LYS A 95 4.65 5.80 -15.52
C LYS A 95 4.66 4.92 -16.76
N GLN A 96 3.92 5.28 -17.81
CA GLN A 96 3.88 4.50 -19.06
C GLN A 96 5.24 4.51 -19.75
N GLU A 97 5.90 5.67 -19.82
CA GLU A 97 7.25 5.79 -20.36
C GLU A 97 8.25 4.89 -19.61
N LEU A 98 8.25 4.95 -18.28
CA LEU A 98 9.13 4.13 -17.43
C LEU A 98 8.81 2.63 -17.56
N ARG A 99 7.54 2.26 -17.72
CA ARG A 99 7.16 0.85 -17.96
C ARG A 99 7.74 0.32 -19.26
N ALA A 100 7.71 1.12 -20.31
CA ALA A 100 8.28 0.77 -21.61
C ALA A 100 9.82 0.77 -21.57
N GLU A 101 10.45 1.80 -21.01
CA GLU A 101 11.91 1.94 -20.93
C GLU A 101 12.57 0.77 -20.19
N TYR A 102 11.95 0.34 -19.08
CA TYR A 102 12.48 -0.71 -18.21
C TYR A 102 11.83 -2.08 -18.43
N ALA A 103 11.01 -2.24 -19.48
CA ALA A 103 10.37 -3.51 -19.82
C ALA A 103 9.60 -4.16 -18.64
N LEU A 104 8.86 -3.35 -17.87
CA LEU A 104 8.14 -3.83 -16.67
C LEU A 104 7.02 -4.82 -16.98
N ASP A 105 6.48 -4.74 -18.21
CA ASP A 105 5.35 -5.57 -18.65
C ASP A 105 5.82 -6.82 -19.41
N GLU A 106 7.14 -7.06 -19.52
CA GLU A 106 7.66 -8.27 -20.15
C GLU A 106 7.48 -9.51 -19.25
N PRO A 107 7.19 -10.68 -19.85
CA PRO A 107 7.09 -11.93 -19.09
C PRO A 107 8.39 -12.25 -18.36
N GLY A 108 8.30 -12.42 -17.04
CA GLY A 108 9.47 -12.72 -16.20
C GLY A 108 10.21 -11.50 -15.65
N SER A 109 9.74 -10.28 -15.93
CA SER A 109 10.27 -9.08 -15.28
C SER A 109 10.01 -9.12 -13.77
N THR A 110 11.06 -8.92 -12.98
CA THR A 110 11.00 -8.80 -11.52
C THR A 110 10.87 -7.33 -11.09
N LEU A 111 10.91 -6.40 -12.05
CA LEU A 111 10.86 -4.97 -11.80
C LEU A 111 9.44 -4.49 -11.58
N VAL A 112 9.25 -3.66 -10.56
CA VAL A 112 7.97 -3.02 -10.22
C VAL A 112 8.18 -1.53 -10.03
N LEU A 113 7.30 -0.74 -10.65
CA LEU A 113 7.19 0.69 -10.38
C LEU A 113 6.17 0.95 -9.27
N ARG A 114 6.62 1.56 -8.18
CA ARG A 114 5.79 1.95 -7.03
C ARG A 114 5.65 3.47 -6.98
N ASP A 115 4.43 3.95 -6.84
CA ASP A 115 4.13 5.37 -6.62
C ASP A 115 4.04 5.64 -5.12
N SER A 116 4.74 6.66 -4.62
CA SER A 116 4.68 7.05 -3.21
C SER A 116 3.42 7.83 -2.85
N ALA A 117 2.69 8.36 -3.84
CA ALA A 117 1.34 8.84 -3.57
C ALA A 117 0.51 7.65 -3.10
N GLN A 118 0.06 7.69 -1.84
CA GLN A 118 -0.85 6.68 -1.29
C GLN A 118 -1.93 6.41 -2.34
N PRO A 119 -2.18 5.14 -2.73
CA PRO A 119 -3.40 4.85 -3.44
C PRO A 119 -4.49 5.37 -2.51
N ARG A 120 -5.24 6.39 -2.96
CA ARG A 120 -6.50 6.77 -2.33
C ARG A 120 -7.31 5.49 -2.38
N GLY A 121 -7.23 4.70 -1.31
CA GLY A 121 -7.88 3.41 -1.26
C GLY A 121 -9.29 3.67 -1.67
N ARG A 122 -9.78 2.95 -2.69
CA ARG A 122 -11.22 2.90 -2.97
C ARG A 122 -11.85 2.74 -1.60
N ARG A 123 -12.46 3.82 -1.08
CA ARG A 123 -13.32 3.74 0.09
C ARG A 123 -14.27 2.64 -0.33
N ARG A 124 -14.17 1.45 0.28
CA ARG A 124 -15.26 0.48 0.20
C ARG A 124 -16.44 1.31 0.65
N ALA A 125 -17.34 1.63 -0.28
CA ALA A 125 -18.60 2.24 0.06
C ALA A 125 -19.12 1.37 1.20
N LYS A 126 -19.43 1.98 2.36
CA LYS A 126 -20.15 1.28 3.42
C LYS A 126 -21.34 0.64 2.70
N ALA A 127 -21.45 -0.68 2.76
CA ALA A 127 -22.68 -1.34 2.34
C ALA A 127 -23.83 -0.61 3.05
N PRO A 128 -24.94 -0.30 2.36
CA PRO A 128 -26.09 0.31 3.01
C PRO A 128 -26.45 -0.54 4.24
N PRO A 129 -26.78 0.09 5.38
CA PRO A 129 -27.15 -0.67 6.58
C PRO A 129 -28.30 -1.62 6.23
N ASP A 130 -28.14 -2.88 6.63
CA ASP A 130 -29.11 -3.95 6.44
C ASP A 130 -30.52 -3.48 6.79
N LEU A 131 -31.45 -3.62 5.84
CA LEU A 131 -32.87 -3.53 6.12
C LEU A 131 -33.21 -4.60 7.18
N PRO A 132 -34.02 -4.29 8.20
CA PRO A 132 -34.39 -5.26 9.22
C PRO A 132 -35.12 -6.45 8.59
N PRO A 133 -34.89 -7.69 9.07
CA PRO A 133 -35.53 -8.87 8.51
C PRO A 133 -37.02 -8.82 8.92
N GLY A 134 -37.92 -8.71 7.95
CA GLY A 134 -39.36 -8.78 8.26
C GLY A 134 -40.34 -8.15 7.27
N ILE A 135 -39.91 -7.63 6.11
CA ILE A 135 -40.85 -7.16 5.10
C ILE A 135 -40.69 -8.02 3.85
N THR A 136 -41.46 -9.10 3.78
CA THR A 136 -41.76 -9.75 2.50
C THR A 136 -42.67 -8.83 1.71
N PRO A 137 -42.38 -8.50 0.44
CA PRO A 137 -43.34 -7.82 -0.41
C PRO A 137 -44.54 -8.75 -0.61
N ASN A 138 -45.70 -8.32 -0.14
CA ASN A 138 -46.95 -9.04 -0.33
C ASN A 138 -47.29 -9.02 -1.82
N VAL A 139 -47.18 -10.17 -2.47
CA VAL A 139 -47.63 -10.39 -3.85
C VAL A 139 -49.14 -10.60 -3.78
N THR A 140 -49.92 -9.53 -3.65
CA THR A 140 -51.36 -9.56 -3.87
C THR A 140 -51.81 -8.16 -4.24
N ASP A 141 -51.98 -7.93 -5.55
CA ASP A 141 -53.11 -7.18 -6.11
C ASP A 141 -52.98 -7.25 -7.65
N LEU A 142 -53.36 -8.40 -8.20
CA LEU A 142 -53.96 -8.43 -9.54
C LEU A 142 -55.42 -8.00 -9.36
N PRO A 143 -55.89 -6.92 -9.99
CA PRO A 143 -57.29 -6.83 -10.35
C PRO A 143 -57.52 -7.65 -11.61
N SER A 144 -58.20 -8.79 -11.45
CA SER A 144 -58.91 -9.44 -12.55
C SER A 144 -60.08 -8.55 -13.01
N ASP A 145 -60.13 -8.33 -14.33
CA ASP A 145 -61.24 -7.98 -15.24
C ASP A 145 -62.68 -8.13 -14.70
N PRO A 146 -63.72 -7.38 -15.19
CA PRO A 146 -64.15 -7.53 -16.60
C PRO A 146 -64.95 -6.38 -17.29
N ALA A 147 -64.94 -6.37 -18.62
CA ALA A 147 -66.11 -6.46 -19.54
C ALA A 147 -65.72 -6.17 -20.99
#